data_AF-A0A0F9KD22-F1
#
_entry.id   AF-A0A0F9KD22-F1
#
_cell.length_a   1.000
_cell.length_b   1.000
_cell.length_c   1.000
_cell.angle_alpha   90.00
_cell.angle_beta   90.00
_cell.angle_gamma   90.00
#
_symmetry.space_group_name_H-M   'P 1'
#
loop_
_entity.id
_entity.type
_entity.pdbx_description
1 polymer ?
#
loop_
_entity_poly.entity_id
_entity_poly.type
_entity_poly.pdbx_seq_one_letter_code
_entity_poly.pdbx_strand_id
1 'polypeptide(L)'
;FVPAEPSIYRDHMHEGDRQFRRGMYVEALGAYEVALAIFRRGPEIHLSLAQVNLALGNYYTGCHHIQEALKYFPELPLANISLADFYGQKKDLQVHREKLLKRLADVEVTGHEWLLVAYVHYYSGNKLQAAIALRRAFVLARRYKNEALIEAASIFWDGMVAAGKVTGHLDPARRSTTAATTRPANSKADRSPSPALQDPPAPR
;
A
#
# COMPACT_ATOMS: atom_id res chain seq x y z
N PHE A 1 3.65 -8.17 -15.17
CA PHE A 1 2.54 -7.29 -15.62
C PHE A 1 3.09 -6.45 -16.75
N VAL A 2 2.78 -6.78 -18.01
CA VAL A 2 3.24 -6.00 -19.18
C VAL A 2 2.08 -5.99 -20.19
N PRO A 3 1.78 -4.88 -20.87
CA PRO A 3 0.65 -4.80 -21.80
C PRO A 3 0.64 -5.90 -22.87
N ALA A 4 -0.55 -6.37 -23.24
CA ALA A 4 -0.73 -7.45 -24.22
C ALA A 4 -0.38 -7.04 -25.66
N GLU A 5 -0.41 -5.74 -25.96
CA GLU A 5 -0.01 -5.19 -27.25
C GLU A 5 1.51 -4.96 -27.34
N PRO A 6 2.15 -5.20 -28.51
CA PRO A 6 3.51 -4.74 -28.80
C PRO A 6 3.63 -3.22 -28.64
N SER A 7 4.67 -2.76 -27.94
CA SER A 7 4.95 -1.33 -27.79
C SER A 7 6.39 -1.13 -27.32
N ILE A 8 6.97 0.03 -27.64
CA ILE A 8 8.34 0.40 -27.21
C ILE A 8 8.45 0.31 -25.67
N TYR A 9 7.39 0.69 -24.95
CA TYR A 9 7.27 0.50 -23.50
C TYR A 9 7.44 -0.98 -23.09
N ARG A 10 6.64 -1.87 -23.69
CA ARG A 10 6.68 -3.32 -23.45
C ARG A 10 8.05 -3.91 -23.76
N ASP A 11 8.69 -3.48 -24.84
CA ASP A 11 9.97 -4.06 -25.27
C ASP A 11 11.09 -3.71 -24.30
N HIS A 12 11.11 -2.47 -23.77
CA HIS A 12 12.01 -2.06 -22.70
C HIS A 12 11.69 -2.71 -21.34
N MET A 13 10.41 -2.91 -21.00
CA MET A 13 10.02 -3.70 -19.82
C MET A 13 10.56 -5.14 -19.91
N HIS A 14 10.39 -5.81 -21.05
CA HIS A 14 10.89 -7.18 -21.25
C HIS A 14 12.42 -7.25 -21.30
N GLU A 15 13.10 -6.22 -21.79
CA GLU A 15 14.57 -6.13 -21.74
C GLU A 15 15.05 -5.96 -20.29
N GLY A 16 14.44 -5.06 -19.52
CA GLY A 16 14.72 -4.91 -18.09
C GLY A 16 14.53 -6.23 -17.34
N ASP A 17 13.41 -6.93 -17.58
CA ASP A 17 13.11 -8.24 -16.96
C ASP A 17 14.10 -9.34 -17.37
N ARG A 18 14.70 -9.27 -18.57
CA ARG A 18 15.77 -10.20 -19.01
C ARG A 18 17.08 -9.91 -18.28
N GLN A 19 17.49 -8.65 -18.25
CA GLN A 19 18.75 -8.24 -17.61
C GLN A 19 18.71 -8.42 -16.09
N PHE A 20 17.58 -8.08 -15.45
CA PHE A 20 17.36 -8.26 -14.03
C PHE A 20 17.50 -9.73 -13.61
N ARG A 21 16.89 -10.67 -14.38
CA ARG A 21 17.01 -12.11 -14.14
C ARG A 21 18.42 -12.66 -14.36
N ARG A 22 19.27 -11.96 -15.12
CA ARG A 22 20.71 -12.28 -15.26
C ARG A 22 21.59 -11.69 -14.16
N GLY A 23 21.04 -10.89 -13.25
CA GLY A 23 21.80 -10.12 -12.26
C GLY A 23 22.45 -8.85 -12.83
N MET A 24 22.15 -8.50 -14.08
CA MET A 24 22.64 -7.31 -14.78
C MET A 24 21.76 -6.11 -14.40
N TYR A 25 21.87 -5.70 -13.13
CA TYR A 25 20.94 -4.75 -12.53
C TYR A 25 21.11 -3.31 -13.04
N VAL A 26 22.30 -2.92 -13.50
CA VAL A 26 22.54 -1.56 -14.05
C VAL A 26 21.89 -1.44 -15.44
N GLU A 27 22.05 -2.48 -16.26
CA GLU A 27 21.46 -2.63 -17.57
C GLU A 27 19.93 -2.74 -17.47
N ALA A 28 19.43 -3.48 -16.47
CA ALA A 28 18.00 -3.54 -16.17
C ALA A 28 17.42 -2.17 -15.78
N LEU A 29 18.13 -1.39 -14.93
CA LEU A 29 17.72 -0.04 -14.56
C LEU A 29 17.60 0.86 -15.80
N GLY A 30 18.61 0.89 -16.67
CA GLY A 30 18.57 1.69 -17.89
C GLY A 30 17.40 1.33 -18.82
N ALA A 31 17.09 0.04 -18.98
CA ALA A 31 15.93 -0.39 -19.75
C ALA A 31 14.60 0.05 -19.10
N TYR A 32 14.47 -0.11 -17.78
CA TYR A 32 13.29 0.35 -17.04
C TYR A 32 13.13 1.87 -17.06
N GLU A 33 14.21 2.66 -17.00
CA GLU A 33 14.15 4.13 -17.10
C GLU A 33 13.61 4.62 -18.46
N VAL A 34 13.98 3.95 -19.56
CA VAL A 34 13.40 4.24 -20.88
C VAL A 34 11.91 3.87 -20.93
N ALA A 35 11.51 2.73 -20.36
CA ALA A 35 10.10 2.37 -20.22
C ALA A 35 9.32 3.42 -19.40
N LEU A 36 9.87 3.87 -18.27
CA LEU A 36 9.25 4.92 -17.44
C LEU A 36 9.09 6.24 -18.20
N ALA A 37 10.07 6.62 -19.03
CA ALA A 37 9.98 7.84 -19.85
C ALA A 37 8.79 7.80 -20.82
N ILE A 38 8.43 6.61 -21.32
CA ILE A 38 7.30 6.38 -22.23
C ILE A 38 5.97 6.33 -21.46
N PHE A 39 5.89 5.58 -20.35
CA PHE A 39 4.68 5.46 -19.54
C PHE A 39 4.94 5.66 -18.05
N ARG A 40 4.84 6.93 -17.62
CA ARG A 40 5.17 7.40 -16.26
C ARG A 40 4.19 7.03 -15.14
N ARG A 41 3.08 6.34 -15.45
CA ARG A 41 1.99 6.06 -14.49
C ARG A 41 1.68 4.56 -14.34
N GLY A 42 2.52 3.70 -14.90
CA GLY A 42 2.33 2.25 -14.81
C GLY A 42 2.78 1.72 -13.45
N PRO A 43 1.89 1.16 -12.61
CA PRO A 43 2.31 0.55 -11.35
C PRO A 43 3.35 -0.56 -11.57
N GLU A 44 3.29 -1.28 -12.70
CA GLU A 44 4.23 -2.32 -13.07
C GLU A 44 5.67 -1.82 -13.28
N ILE A 45 5.88 -0.68 -13.94
CA ILE A 45 7.22 -0.11 -14.11
C ILE A 45 7.78 0.40 -12.78
N HIS A 46 6.93 1.01 -11.94
CA HIS A 46 7.32 1.39 -10.59
C HIS A 46 7.69 0.16 -9.72
N LEU A 47 6.96 -0.96 -9.81
CA LEU A 47 7.36 -2.20 -9.13
C LEU A 47 8.71 -2.74 -9.62
N SER A 48 8.95 -2.76 -10.93
CA SER A 48 10.23 -3.19 -11.50
C SER A 48 11.39 -2.29 -11.10
N LEU A 49 11.18 -0.97 -11.08
CA LEU A 49 12.16 0.00 -10.60
C LEU A 49 12.42 -0.12 -9.09
N ALA A 50 11.42 -0.50 -8.29
CA ALA A 50 11.62 -0.82 -6.88
C ALA A 50 12.51 -2.06 -6.68
N GLN A 51 12.33 -3.11 -7.50
CA GLN A 51 13.17 -4.31 -7.46
C GLN A 51 14.62 -4.02 -7.87
N VAL A 52 14.85 -3.28 -8.97
CA VAL A 52 16.21 -2.99 -9.43
C VAL A 52 16.95 -2.07 -8.46
N ASN A 53 16.27 -1.09 -7.87
CA ASN A 53 16.88 -0.24 -6.84
C ASN A 53 17.14 -1.01 -5.53
N LEU A 54 16.30 -1.99 -5.15
CA LEU A 54 16.58 -2.91 -4.04
C LEU A 54 17.87 -3.72 -4.30
N ALA A 55 18.02 -4.27 -5.50
CA ALA A 55 19.18 -5.08 -5.89
C ALA A 55 20.49 -4.27 -6.00
N LEU A 56 20.40 -3.00 -6.41
CA LEU A 56 21.51 -2.04 -6.46
C LEU A 56 21.86 -1.42 -5.10
N GLY A 57 21.02 -1.58 -4.06
CA GLY A 57 21.21 -0.96 -2.75
C GLY A 57 20.67 0.48 -2.62
N ASN A 58 19.99 0.98 -3.64
CA ASN A 58 19.38 2.31 -3.72
C ASN A 58 18.03 2.37 -2.97
N TYR A 59 18.03 2.01 -1.68
CA TYR A 59 16.79 1.71 -0.93
C TYR A 59 15.81 2.89 -0.84
N TYR A 60 16.29 4.13 -0.78
CA TYR A 60 15.43 5.33 -0.80
C TYR A 60 14.66 5.45 -2.12
N THR A 61 15.36 5.32 -3.26
CA THR A 61 14.75 5.30 -4.60
C THR A 61 13.80 4.11 -4.75
N GLY A 62 14.18 2.94 -4.23
CA GLY A 62 13.30 1.77 -4.19
C GLY A 62 11.99 2.03 -3.44
N CYS A 63 12.05 2.68 -2.27
CA CYS A 63 10.86 3.11 -1.53
C CYS A 63 10.01 4.11 -2.34
N HIS A 64 10.62 5.12 -2.96
CA HIS A 64 9.89 6.09 -3.79
C HIS A 64 9.05 5.40 -4.88
N HIS A 65 9.62 4.41 -5.58
CA HIS A 65 8.84 3.68 -6.57
C HIS A 65 7.74 2.79 -5.96
N ILE A 66 7.91 2.25 -4.75
CA ILE A 66 6.78 1.58 -4.04
C ILE A 66 5.65 2.58 -3.73
N GLN A 67 5.96 3.81 -3.32
CA GLN A 67 4.96 4.84 -3.05
C GLN A 67 4.17 5.20 -4.31
N GLU A 68 4.85 5.44 -5.44
CA GLU A 68 4.17 5.71 -6.72
C GLU A 68 3.38 4.49 -7.25
N ALA A 69 3.88 3.26 -7.03
CA ALA A 69 3.11 2.04 -7.37
C ALA A 69 1.80 1.95 -6.57
N LEU A 70 1.82 2.24 -5.26
CA LEU A 70 0.62 2.25 -4.41
C LEU A 70 -0.35 3.38 -4.77
N LYS A 71 0.17 4.53 -5.21
CA LYS A 71 -0.61 5.69 -5.67
C LYS A 71 -1.34 5.42 -6.98
N TYR A 72 -0.71 4.71 -7.92
CA TYR A 72 -1.33 4.32 -9.19
C TYR A 72 -2.14 3.01 -9.12
N PHE A 73 -1.90 2.18 -8.10
CA PHE A 73 -2.63 0.94 -7.86
C PHE A 73 -2.77 0.65 -6.34
N PRO A 74 -3.76 1.26 -5.67
CA PRO A 74 -4.00 1.08 -4.24
C PRO A 74 -4.28 -0.38 -3.84
N GLU A 75 -4.87 -1.16 -4.75
CA GLU A 75 -5.16 -2.58 -4.59
C GLU A 75 -3.91 -3.47 -4.69
N LEU A 76 -2.71 -2.91 -4.88
CA LEU A 76 -1.45 -3.64 -4.95
C LEU A 76 -1.32 -4.76 -3.90
N PRO A 77 -1.59 -4.57 -2.58
CA PRO A 77 -1.50 -5.65 -1.58
C PRO A 77 -2.46 -6.84 -1.78
N LEU A 78 -3.50 -6.69 -2.61
CA LEU A 78 -4.40 -7.78 -3.03
C LEU A 78 -3.81 -8.59 -4.20
N ALA A 79 -2.84 -8.05 -4.93
CA ALA A 79 -2.25 -8.70 -6.10
C ALA A 79 -1.44 -9.95 -5.70
N ASN A 80 -1.63 -11.03 -6.46
CA ASN A 80 -0.88 -12.27 -6.27
C ASN A 80 0.52 -12.15 -6.89
N ILE A 81 1.44 -11.53 -6.15
CA ILE A 81 2.83 -11.29 -6.56
C ILE A 81 3.77 -12.13 -5.68
N SER A 82 4.72 -12.82 -6.30
CA SER A 82 5.88 -13.44 -5.64
C SER A 82 7.12 -12.67 -6.05
N LEU A 83 7.86 -12.08 -5.09
CA LEU A 83 9.11 -11.38 -5.46
C LEU A 83 10.16 -12.36 -5.98
N ALA A 84 10.15 -13.61 -5.50
CA ALA A 84 11.11 -14.62 -5.91
C ALA A 84 11.06 -14.91 -7.42
N ASP A 85 9.92 -14.66 -8.07
CA ASP A 85 9.68 -14.93 -9.49
C ASP A 85 10.31 -13.87 -10.40
N PHE A 86 10.69 -12.70 -9.84
CA PHE A 86 11.45 -11.67 -10.56
C PHE A 86 12.93 -12.04 -10.68
N TYR A 87 13.49 -12.79 -9.74
CA TYR A 87 14.93 -13.10 -9.69
C TYR A 87 15.24 -14.38 -10.46
N GLY A 88 16.38 -14.40 -11.17
CA GLY A 88 16.85 -15.61 -11.85
C GLY A 88 17.17 -16.76 -10.89
N GLN A 89 17.62 -16.45 -9.67
CA GLN A 89 17.82 -17.42 -8.60
C GLN A 89 17.15 -16.92 -7.32
N LYS A 90 16.37 -17.80 -6.64
CA LYS A 90 15.65 -17.46 -5.40
C LYS A 90 16.56 -16.94 -4.28
N LYS A 91 17.84 -17.33 -4.28
CA LYS A 91 18.87 -16.88 -3.32
C LYS A 91 19.19 -15.39 -3.47
N ASP A 92 19.01 -14.80 -4.64
CA ASP A 92 19.42 -13.42 -4.92
C ASP A 92 18.53 -12.44 -4.15
N LEU A 93 17.21 -12.67 -4.14
CA LEU A 93 16.26 -11.95 -3.29
C LEU A 93 16.63 -12.03 -1.79
N GLN A 94 17.09 -13.20 -1.33
CA GLN A 94 17.52 -13.36 0.05
C GLN A 94 18.74 -12.48 0.36
N VAL A 95 19.77 -12.50 -0.49
CA VAL A 95 20.98 -11.68 -0.34
C VAL A 95 20.64 -10.19 -0.30
N HIS A 96 19.78 -9.70 -1.20
CA HIS A 96 19.42 -8.27 -1.23
C HIS A 96 18.54 -7.86 -0.04
N ARG A 97 17.65 -8.74 0.42
CA ARG A 97 16.88 -8.54 1.66
C ARG A 97 17.81 -8.48 2.88
N GLU A 98 18.81 -9.35 2.96
CA GLU A 98 19.77 -9.37 4.07
C GLU A 98 20.63 -8.09 4.10
N LYS A 99 21.06 -7.57 2.94
CA LYS A 99 21.73 -6.26 2.84
C LYS A 99 20.83 -5.12 3.33
N LEU A 100 19.55 -5.10 2.93
CA LEU A 100 18.57 -4.10 3.39
C LEU A 100 18.33 -4.16 4.90
N LEU A 101 18.20 -5.37 5.47
CA LEU A 101 18.05 -5.55 6.92
C LEU A 101 19.32 -5.16 7.68
N LYS A 102 20.51 -5.44 7.14
CA LYS A 102 21.78 -4.98 7.71
C LYS A 102 21.86 -3.44 7.72
N ARG A 103 21.51 -2.79 6.60
CA ARG A 103 21.46 -1.32 6.49
C ARG A 103 20.59 -0.68 7.59
N LEU A 104 19.47 -1.32 7.95
CA LEU A 104 18.58 -0.87 9.03
C LEU A 104 19.16 -1.05 10.45
N ALA A 105 20.15 -1.92 10.62
CA ALA A 105 20.89 -2.07 11.88
C ALA A 105 22.07 -1.09 11.96
N ASP A 106 22.73 -0.82 10.83
CA ASP A 106 23.92 0.02 10.75
C ASP A 106 23.61 1.54 10.80
N VAL A 107 22.41 1.98 10.37
CA VAL A 107 22.07 3.42 10.22
C VAL A 107 20.64 3.74 10.66
N GLU A 108 20.46 4.87 11.37
CA GLU A 108 19.13 5.43 11.69
C GLU A 108 18.40 5.86 10.41
N VAL A 109 17.21 5.29 10.18
CA VAL A 109 16.38 5.55 9.00
C VAL A 109 15.11 6.35 9.33
N THR A 110 14.65 7.14 8.36
CA THR A 110 13.50 8.05 8.52
C THR A 110 12.14 7.41 8.21
N GLY A 111 12.12 6.11 7.86
CA GLY A 111 10.89 5.32 7.63
C GLY A 111 10.76 4.74 6.22
N HIS A 112 11.46 5.30 5.23
CA HIS A 112 11.38 4.87 3.83
C HIS A 112 11.78 3.40 3.66
N GLU A 113 12.95 3.03 4.18
CA GLU A 113 13.46 1.67 4.14
C GLU A 113 12.55 0.67 4.88
N TRP A 114 11.77 1.12 5.88
CA TRP A 114 10.77 0.28 6.54
C TRP A 114 9.56 -0.04 5.66
N LEU A 115 9.14 0.86 4.75
CA LEU A 115 8.13 0.54 3.75
C LEU A 115 8.65 -0.48 2.73
N LEU A 116 9.90 -0.32 2.28
CA LEU A 116 10.55 -1.28 1.38
C LEU A 116 10.71 -2.67 2.05
N VAL A 117 11.08 -2.72 3.34
CA VAL A 117 11.11 -3.97 4.12
C VAL A 117 9.71 -4.56 4.30
N ALA A 118 8.68 -3.74 4.53
CA ALA A 118 7.30 -4.24 4.61
C ALA A 118 6.86 -4.91 3.31
N TYR A 119 7.10 -4.24 2.17
CA TYR A 119 6.88 -4.76 0.83
C TYR A 119 7.63 -6.07 0.57
N VAL A 120 8.94 -6.12 0.85
CA VAL A 120 9.77 -7.32 0.64
C VAL A 120 9.29 -8.49 1.51
N HIS A 121 8.96 -8.26 2.79
CA HIS A 121 8.43 -9.32 3.64
C HIS A 121 7.06 -9.80 3.17
N TYR A 122 6.15 -8.89 2.80
CA TYR A 122 4.77 -9.24 2.42
C TYR A 122 4.74 -10.21 1.23
N TYR A 123 5.41 -9.83 0.14
CA TYR A 123 5.51 -10.63 -1.09
C TYR A 123 6.59 -11.73 -1.04
N SER A 124 7.25 -11.89 0.11
CA SER A 124 7.99 -13.11 0.48
C SER A 124 7.18 -14.02 1.43
N GLY A 125 5.89 -13.75 1.66
CA GLY A 125 5.00 -14.51 2.54
C GLY A 125 5.10 -14.20 4.05
N ASN A 126 6.03 -13.34 4.47
CA ASN A 126 6.34 -13.03 5.87
C ASN A 126 5.41 -11.95 6.45
N LYS A 127 4.10 -12.20 6.42
CA LYS A 127 3.03 -11.24 6.74
C LYS A 127 3.19 -10.52 8.09
N LEU A 128 3.63 -11.23 9.14
CA LEU A 128 3.86 -10.65 10.46
C LEU A 128 5.00 -9.62 10.44
N GLN A 129 6.13 -9.96 9.81
CA GLN A 129 7.27 -9.04 9.67
C GLN A 129 6.92 -7.83 8.80
N ALA A 130 6.11 -8.05 7.76
CA ALA A 130 5.56 -6.95 6.96
C ALA A 130 4.74 -5.98 7.80
N ALA A 131 3.82 -6.49 8.64
CA ALA A 131 3.00 -5.68 9.53
C ALA A 131 3.83 -4.89 10.58
N ILE A 132 4.89 -5.50 11.12
CA ILE A 132 5.82 -4.84 12.05
C ILE A 132 6.59 -3.72 11.34
N ALA A 133 7.14 -3.99 10.16
CA ALA A 133 7.87 -3.02 9.36
C ALA A 133 6.98 -1.84 8.93
N LEU A 134 5.74 -2.12 8.49
CA LEU A 134 4.79 -1.08 8.06
C LEU A 134 4.39 -0.16 9.22
N ARG A 135 4.22 -0.70 10.43
CA ARG A 135 4.03 0.10 11.66
C ARG A 135 5.22 0.99 11.98
N ARG A 136 6.46 0.50 11.79
CA ARG A 136 7.69 1.31 11.96
C ARG A 136 7.77 2.43 10.91
N ALA A 137 7.47 2.13 9.65
CA ALA A 137 7.40 3.11 8.58
C ALA A 137 6.42 4.24 8.93
N PHE A 138 5.19 3.90 9.33
CA PHE A 138 4.15 4.86 9.71
C PHE A 138 4.51 5.73 10.91
N VAL A 139 5.05 5.15 11.98
CA VAL A 139 5.45 5.90 13.19
C VAL A 139 6.58 6.89 12.88
N LEU A 140 7.59 6.47 12.12
CA LEU A 140 8.68 7.35 11.70
C LEU A 140 8.19 8.43 10.71
N ALA A 141 7.36 8.07 9.75
CA ALA A 141 6.75 9.01 8.82
C ALA A 141 5.98 10.12 9.55
N ARG A 142 5.20 9.79 10.60
CA ARG A 142 4.55 10.78 11.47
C ARG A 142 5.54 11.61 12.28
N ARG A 143 6.60 11.02 12.83
CA ARG A 143 7.66 11.74 13.55
C ARG A 143 8.32 12.81 12.68
N TYR A 144 8.56 12.50 11.39
CA TYR A 144 9.20 13.39 10.41
C TYR A 144 8.22 14.14 9.49
N LYS A 145 6.89 14.07 9.74
CA LYS A 145 5.82 14.74 8.96
C LYS A 145 5.87 14.43 7.45
N ASN A 146 6.18 13.19 7.10
CA ASN A 146 6.22 12.73 5.71
C ASN A 146 4.85 12.16 5.28
N GLU A 147 3.96 13.06 4.83
CA GLU A 147 2.58 12.72 4.44
C GLU A 147 2.51 11.66 3.33
N ALA A 148 3.40 11.73 2.32
CA ALA A 148 3.42 10.74 1.23
C ALA A 148 3.80 9.32 1.70
N LEU A 149 4.59 9.21 2.77
CA LEU A 149 4.93 7.92 3.39
C LEU A 149 3.83 7.46 4.36
N ILE A 150 3.14 8.37 5.05
CA ILE A 150 1.95 8.09 5.87
C ILE A 150 0.84 7.52 4.98
N GLU A 151 0.56 8.15 3.84
CA GLU A 151 -0.44 7.73 2.86
C GLU A 151 -0.11 6.35 2.28
N ALA A 152 1.10 6.18 1.71
CA ALA A 152 1.52 4.89 1.14
C ALA A 152 1.49 3.75 2.18
N ALA A 153 1.93 4.00 3.42
CA ALA A 153 1.87 2.99 4.47
C ALA A 153 0.42 2.63 4.85
N SER A 154 -0.49 3.61 4.84
CA SER A 154 -1.92 3.40 5.13
C SER A 154 -2.60 2.61 4.03
N ILE A 155 -2.40 2.97 2.75
CA ILE A 155 -2.90 2.23 1.58
C ILE A 155 -2.43 0.77 1.64
N PHE A 156 -1.13 0.55 1.90
CA PHE A 156 -0.60 -0.81 2.02
C PHE A 156 -1.31 -1.58 3.15
N TRP A 157 -1.45 -0.98 4.33
CA TRP A 157 -2.08 -1.63 5.48
C TRP A 157 -3.55 -1.98 5.21
N ASP A 158 -4.32 -1.06 4.63
CA ASP A 158 -5.74 -1.28 4.33
C ASP A 158 -5.90 -2.40 3.28
N GLY A 159 -5.01 -2.47 2.28
CA GLY A 159 -4.93 -3.62 1.37
C GLY A 159 -4.55 -4.94 2.07
N MET A 160 -3.66 -4.92 3.08
CA MET A 160 -3.36 -6.10 3.91
C MET A 160 -4.55 -6.54 4.77
N VAL A 161 -5.40 -5.60 5.23
CA VAL A 161 -6.66 -5.89 5.92
C VAL A 161 -7.66 -6.52 4.96
N ALA A 162 -7.87 -5.92 3.79
CA ALA A 162 -8.76 -6.45 2.74
C ALA A 162 -8.32 -7.84 2.24
N ALA A 163 -7.01 -8.10 2.17
CA ALA A 163 -6.45 -9.42 1.89
C ALA A 163 -6.62 -10.43 3.04
N GLY A 164 -7.15 -10.05 4.20
CA GLY A 164 -7.27 -10.88 5.39
C GLY A 164 -5.93 -11.28 6.01
N LYS A 165 -4.87 -10.46 5.86
CA LYS A 165 -3.52 -10.76 6.38
C LYS A 165 -3.21 -10.08 7.72
N VAL A 166 -3.91 -8.99 8.03
CA VAL A 166 -3.89 -8.27 9.33
C VAL A 166 -5.29 -7.75 9.66
N THR A 167 -5.48 -7.24 10.88
CA THR A 167 -6.76 -6.69 11.36
C THR A 167 -6.58 -5.32 12.02
N GLY A 168 -7.66 -4.52 12.06
CA GLY A 168 -7.68 -3.18 12.64
C GLY A 168 -6.95 -2.13 11.79
N HIS A 169 -6.74 -0.95 12.37
CA HIS A 169 -6.13 0.19 11.68
C HIS A 169 -4.64 0.36 11.98
N LEU A 170 -3.90 0.90 11.00
CA LEU A 170 -2.50 1.30 11.16
C LEU A 170 -2.37 2.48 12.13
N ASP A 171 -3.20 3.51 11.96
CA ASP A 171 -3.29 4.63 12.88
C ASP A 171 -4.14 4.27 14.11
N PRO A 172 -3.58 4.22 15.33
CA PRO A 172 -4.38 4.05 16.54
C PRO A 172 -5.37 5.20 16.80
N ALA A 173 -5.16 6.40 16.23
CA ALA A 173 -6.08 7.52 16.36
C ALA A 173 -7.36 7.36 15.52
N ARG A 174 -7.38 6.47 14.51
CA ARG A 174 -8.57 6.18 13.68
C ARG A 174 -9.54 5.16 14.31
N ARG A 175 -9.31 4.71 15.55
CA ARG A 175 -10.11 3.64 16.20
C ARG A 175 -11.55 4.02 16.59
N SER A 176 -12.05 5.20 16.24
CA SER A 176 -13.27 5.76 16.82
C SER A 176 -14.18 6.53 15.85
N THR A 177 -14.44 5.99 14.65
CA THR A 177 -15.47 6.53 13.72
C THR A 177 -16.53 5.53 13.24
N THR A 178 -16.39 4.23 13.53
CA THR A 178 -17.30 3.17 13.03
C THR A 178 -18.28 2.62 14.08
N ALA A 179 -18.54 3.36 15.16
CA ALA A 179 -19.43 2.93 16.27
C ALA A 179 -20.46 4.00 16.69
N ALA A 180 -21.16 4.61 15.72
CA ALA A 180 -22.20 5.61 16.02
C ALA A 180 -23.33 5.73 14.96
N THR A 181 -23.84 4.61 14.42
CA THR A 181 -25.10 4.61 13.64
C THR A 181 -26.10 3.56 14.14
N THR A 182 -26.32 3.51 15.46
CA THR A 182 -27.48 2.83 16.03
C THR A 182 -28.59 3.86 16.23
N ARG A 183 -29.36 4.15 15.18
CA ARG A 183 -30.53 5.03 15.25
C ARG A 183 -31.61 4.38 16.13
N PRO A 184 -32.03 4.97 17.26
CA PRO A 184 -33.13 4.41 18.05
C PRO A 184 -34.41 4.47 17.22
N ALA A 185 -35.10 3.34 17.07
CA ALA A 185 -36.45 3.32 16.53
C ALA A 185 -37.40 3.89 17.59
N ASN A 186 -37.94 5.08 17.35
CA ASN A 186 -38.80 5.75 18.31
C ASN A 186 -40.21 5.14 18.29
N SER A 187 -40.45 4.16 19.16
CA SER A 187 -41.78 3.61 19.39
C SER A 187 -42.50 4.38 20.49
N LYS A 188 -43.64 4.99 20.18
CA LYS A 188 -44.72 5.24 21.15
C LYS A 188 -46.03 5.53 20.42
N ALA A 189 -46.98 4.62 20.59
CA ALA A 189 -48.38 4.88 20.31
C ALA A 189 -49.09 5.26 21.62
N ASP A 190 -50.14 6.08 21.47
CA ASP A 190 -51.36 6.10 22.28
C ASP A 190 -51.33 6.66 23.73
N ARG A 191 -52.05 7.79 23.94
CA ARG A 191 -53.22 7.91 24.83
C ARG A 191 -53.80 9.34 24.90
N SER A 192 -55.11 9.46 24.64
CA SER A 192 -56.02 10.61 24.85
C SER A 192 -56.45 10.72 26.35
N PRO A 193 -57.36 11.63 26.85
CA PRO A 193 -58.34 12.51 26.16
C PRO A 193 -58.61 13.94 26.77
N SER A 194 -59.63 14.62 26.25
CA SER A 194 -60.13 15.98 26.58
C SER A 194 -60.98 16.12 27.86
N PRO A 195 -61.32 17.36 28.27
CA PRO A 195 -62.74 17.82 28.33
C PRO A 195 -62.94 19.30 27.87
N ALA A 196 -63.99 19.66 27.08
CA ALA A 196 -65.33 20.18 27.48
C ALA A 196 -65.34 21.68 27.93
N LEU A 197 -66.38 22.54 27.76
CA LEU A 197 -67.79 22.41 27.30
C LEU A 197 -68.38 23.81 26.89
N GLN A 198 -69.59 23.82 26.26
CA GLN A 198 -70.67 24.85 26.19
C GLN A 198 -70.70 25.89 25.03
N ASP A 199 -71.84 26.40 24.52
CA ASP A 199 -73.22 25.92 24.21
C ASP A 199 -74.07 27.13 23.64
N PRO A 200 -75.38 27.07 23.26
CA PRO A 200 -75.88 27.47 21.90
C PRO A 200 -76.91 28.66 21.98
N PRO A 201 -78.03 28.80 21.19
CA PRO A 201 -78.50 28.20 19.91
C PRO A 201 -79.17 29.15 18.86
N ALA A 202 -79.28 28.70 17.59
CA ALA A 202 -80.45 28.73 16.64
C ALA A 202 -81.31 30.03 16.40
N PRO A 203 -82.37 30.01 15.55
CA PRO A 203 -82.53 29.48 14.17
C PRO A 203 -83.12 30.51 13.16
N ARG A 204 -82.93 30.29 11.85
CA ARG A 204 -84.01 30.12 10.84
C ARG A 204 -83.44 29.87 9.43
#